data_AF-A0A058ZZS5-F1
#
_entry.id   AF-A0A058ZZS5-F1
#
_cell.length_a   1.000
_cell.length_b   1.000
_cell.length_c   1.000
_cell.angle_alpha   90.00
_cell.angle_beta   90.00
_cell.angle_gamma   90.00
#
_symmetry.space_group_name_H-M   'P 1'
#
loop_
_entity.id
_entity.type
_entity.pdbx_description
1 polymer ?
#
loop_
_entity_poly.entity_id
_entity_poly.type
_entity_poly.pdbx_seq_one_letter_code
_entity_poly.pdbx_strand_id
1 'polypeptide(L)'
;AIAYTILRYRKSKAILLSSYMKDTAHVMDNFHMPLLLEAWKPISVGHKRRWWDCIALPEDVDPSEEAVFRMQIKELAFTSLQLLKAAIFDKECEPLFSLDIYGQIIGMFELNNLDLVVASPVEDYFLYIDDLPSPEKEEAKKVSQPYLDALGDEYALCCEGTAFFPFQSCMNHSCHPNAKAFKREERWSSNDSGIEAHFEGRRGHHFIHRGGFTL
;
A
#
# COMPACT_ATOMS: atom_id res chain seq x y z
N ALA A 1 -7.46 0.68 6.86
CA ALA A 1 -8.59 0.88 5.93
C ALA A 1 -9.90 1.20 6.66
N ILE A 2 -10.60 0.21 7.27
CA ILE A 2 -11.93 0.43 7.89
C ILE A 2 -11.92 1.49 8.98
N ALA A 3 -11.02 1.39 9.97
CA ALA A 3 -10.92 2.39 11.04
C ALA A 3 -10.68 3.81 10.52
N TYR A 4 -9.82 3.96 9.49
CA TYR A 4 -9.58 5.23 8.82
C TYR A 4 -10.86 5.80 8.17
N THR A 5 -11.61 4.97 7.45
CA THR A 5 -12.88 5.37 6.84
C THR A 5 -13.89 5.79 7.90
N ILE A 6 -14.01 5.04 9.00
CA ILE A 6 -14.90 5.39 10.12
C ILE A 6 -14.52 6.75 10.72
N LEU A 7 -13.23 6.98 10.99
CA LEU A 7 -12.76 8.26 11.54
C LEU A 7 -13.05 9.43 10.60
N ARG A 8 -12.81 9.25 9.29
CA ARG A 8 -13.10 10.26 8.27
C ARG A 8 -14.59 10.54 8.14
N TYR A 9 -15.42 9.49 8.14
CA TYR A 9 -16.88 9.60 8.16
C TYR A 9 -17.36 10.41 9.37
N ARG A 10 -16.92 10.04 10.58
CA ARG A 10 -17.27 10.74 11.83
C ARG A 10 -16.88 12.21 11.79
N LYS A 11 -15.68 12.53 11.28
CA LYS A 11 -15.22 13.91 11.11
C LYS A 11 -16.12 14.70 10.16
N SER A 12 -16.41 14.17 8.98
CA SER A 12 -17.27 14.84 7.99
C SER A 12 -18.70 15.03 8.50
N LYS A 13 -19.24 14.02 9.20
CA LYS A 13 -20.54 14.08 9.86
C LYS A 13 -20.60 15.18 10.93
N ALA A 14 -19.58 15.29 11.79
CA ALA A 14 -19.52 16.33 12.80
C ALA A 14 -19.51 17.74 12.20
N ILE A 15 -18.78 17.94 11.09
CA ILE A 15 -18.77 19.20 10.34
C ILE A 15 -20.17 19.53 9.79
N LEU A 16 -20.85 18.55 9.17
CA LEU A 16 -22.20 18.74 8.63
C LEU A 16 -23.21 19.07 9.73
N LEU A 17 -23.14 18.41 10.89
CA LEU A 17 -24.03 18.69 12.01
C LEU A 17 -23.80 20.08 12.61
N SER A 18 -22.55 20.56 12.61
CA SER A 18 -22.26 21.93 13.07
C SER A 18 -22.83 23.01 12.15
N SER A 19 -23.07 22.72 10.86
CA SER A 19 -23.63 23.69 9.91
C SER A 19 -25.15 23.74 9.87
N TYR A 20 -25.85 22.68 10.31
CA TYR A 20 -27.32 22.61 10.33
C TYR A 20 -27.87 22.66 11.76
N MET A 21 -28.24 23.84 12.25
CA MET A 21 -28.57 24.05 13.67
C MET A 21 -29.92 23.51 14.16
N LYS A 22 -30.84 22.97 13.32
CA LYS A 22 -32.23 22.70 13.77
C LYS A 22 -32.98 21.46 13.24
N ASP A 23 -32.56 20.80 12.16
CA ASP A 23 -33.26 19.62 11.62
C ASP A 23 -32.28 18.47 11.28
N THR A 24 -31.75 17.82 12.31
CA THR A 24 -30.58 16.92 12.18
C THR A 24 -30.93 15.50 11.75
N ALA A 25 -32.10 14.95 12.13
CA ALA A 25 -32.44 13.56 11.87
C ALA A 25 -32.75 13.29 10.38
N HIS A 26 -33.64 14.09 9.77
CA HIS A 26 -34.06 13.90 8.38
C HIS A 26 -32.97 14.28 7.36
N VAL A 27 -32.05 15.16 7.76
CA VAL A 27 -30.85 15.51 6.99
C VAL A 27 -29.85 14.35 7.03
N MET A 28 -29.61 13.74 8.21
CA MET A 28 -28.65 12.65 8.34
C MET A 28 -28.97 11.43 7.48
N ASP A 29 -30.23 11.00 7.37
CA ASP A 29 -30.60 9.85 6.55
C ASP A 29 -30.30 10.08 5.06
N ASN A 30 -30.44 11.32 4.58
CA ASN A 30 -30.14 11.68 3.20
C ASN A 30 -28.64 11.78 2.90
N PHE A 31 -27.82 12.13 3.90
CA PHE A 31 -26.37 12.34 3.72
C PHE A 31 -25.50 11.19 4.21
N HIS A 32 -26.07 10.19 4.90
CA HIS A 32 -25.33 9.06 5.45
C HIS A 32 -24.47 8.33 4.40
N MET A 33 -25.09 7.80 3.35
CA MET A 33 -24.38 7.06 2.30
C MET A 33 -23.42 7.95 1.49
N PRO A 34 -23.80 9.16 1.05
CA PRO A 34 -22.87 10.09 0.41
C PRO A 34 -21.62 10.38 1.25
N LEU A 35 -21.78 10.62 2.56
CA LEU A 35 -20.65 10.86 3.47
C LEU A 35 -19.75 9.63 3.63
N LEU A 36 -20.34 8.44 3.73
CA LEU A 36 -19.58 7.20 3.84
C LEU A 36 -18.79 6.91 2.55
N LEU A 37 -19.41 7.12 1.38
CA LEU A 37 -18.73 7.02 0.09
C LEU A 37 -17.60 8.04 -0.06
N GLU A 38 -17.81 9.28 0.39
CA GLU A 38 -16.76 10.30 0.41
C GLU A 38 -15.58 9.89 1.32
N ALA A 39 -15.88 9.31 2.48
CA ALA A 39 -14.87 8.79 3.38
C ALA A 39 -14.10 7.59 2.80
N TRP A 40 -14.74 6.82 1.92
CA TRP A 40 -14.17 5.65 1.26
C TRP A 40 -13.28 5.97 0.05
N LYS A 41 -13.43 7.14 -0.58
CA LYS A 41 -12.69 7.53 -1.79
C LYS A 41 -11.18 7.22 -1.80
N PRO A 42 -10.42 7.46 -0.71
CA PRO A 42 -8.98 7.15 -0.71
C PRO A 42 -8.68 5.67 -0.97
N ILE A 43 -9.60 4.78 -0.59
CA ILE A 43 -9.49 3.32 -0.75
C ILE A 43 -10.12 2.88 -2.07
N SER A 44 -11.01 3.68 -2.68
CA SER A 44 -11.72 3.29 -3.90
C SER A 44 -10.82 3.15 -5.13
N VAL A 45 -9.64 3.75 -5.13
CA VAL A 45 -8.74 3.81 -6.30
C VAL A 45 -7.83 2.60 -6.49
N GLY A 46 -7.55 1.80 -5.46
CA GLY A 46 -6.69 0.61 -5.60
C GLY A 46 -7.35 -0.53 -6.38
N HIS A 47 -6.55 -1.37 -7.04
CA HIS A 47 -7.06 -2.59 -7.68
C HIS A 47 -7.67 -3.52 -6.62
N LYS A 48 -8.88 -4.05 -6.84
CA LYS A 48 -9.62 -4.85 -5.85
C LYS A 48 -10.03 -6.18 -6.44
N ARG A 49 -9.69 -7.26 -5.75
CA ARG A 49 -10.34 -8.57 -5.83
C ARG A 49 -10.48 -9.10 -4.42
N ARG A 50 -11.35 -10.08 -4.20
CA ARG A 50 -11.39 -10.75 -2.89
C ARG A 50 -10.08 -11.49 -2.69
N TRP A 51 -9.53 -11.42 -1.49
CA TRP A 51 -8.25 -12.03 -1.16
C TRP A 51 -8.14 -13.50 -1.58
N TRP A 52 -9.14 -14.32 -1.25
CA TRP A 52 -9.18 -15.74 -1.63
C TRP A 52 -9.31 -15.99 -3.15
N ASP A 53 -9.62 -14.97 -3.95
CA ASP A 53 -9.66 -15.06 -5.42
C ASP A 53 -8.33 -14.63 -6.07
N CYS A 54 -7.43 -13.96 -5.35
CA CYS A 54 -6.23 -13.34 -5.93
C CYS A 54 -4.90 -13.66 -5.25
N ILE A 55 -4.91 -14.19 -4.03
CA ILE A 55 -3.68 -14.69 -3.38
C ILE A 55 -3.05 -15.78 -4.25
N ALA A 56 -1.72 -15.74 -4.34
CA ALA A 56 -0.94 -16.77 -5.03
C ALA A 56 -1.08 -18.13 -4.32
N LEU A 57 -1.11 -19.20 -5.10
CA LEU A 57 -1.02 -20.55 -4.55
C LEU A 57 0.42 -20.80 -4.09
N PRO A 58 0.66 -21.19 -2.83
CA PRO A 58 1.99 -21.54 -2.36
C PRO A 58 2.58 -22.73 -3.12
N GLU A 59 3.92 -22.79 -3.25
CA GLU A 59 4.61 -23.86 -3.98
C GLU A 59 4.42 -25.25 -3.35
N ASP A 60 4.14 -25.29 -2.05
CA ASP A 60 3.92 -26.51 -1.26
C ASP A 60 2.48 -27.02 -1.30
N VAL A 61 1.56 -26.33 -1.98
CA VAL A 61 0.17 -26.76 -2.15
C VAL A 61 -0.03 -27.40 -3.52
N ASP A 62 -0.54 -28.62 -3.55
CA ASP A 62 -0.87 -29.31 -4.81
C ASP A 62 -1.98 -28.54 -5.55
N PRO A 63 -1.86 -28.28 -6.87
CA PRO A 63 -2.89 -27.58 -7.64
C PRO A 63 -4.30 -28.21 -7.55
N SER A 64 -4.40 -29.51 -7.30
CA SER A 64 -5.69 -30.20 -7.06
C SER A 64 -6.37 -29.78 -5.75
N GLU A 65 -5.63 -29.23 -4.79
CA GLU A 65 -6.12 -28.75 -3.49
C GLU A 65 -6.42 -27.24 -3.47
N GLU A 66 -6.26 -26.54 -4.59
CA GLU A 66 -6.46 -25.09 -4.69
C GLU A 66 -7.83 -24.64 -4.14
N ALA A 67 -8.89 -25.39 -4.42
CA ALA A 67 -10.23 -25.08 -3.94
C ALA A 67 -10.33 -25.12 -2.39
N VAL A 68 -9.66 -26.08 -1.77
CA VAL A 68 -9.59 -26.23 -0.31
C VAL A 68 -8.80 -25.07 0.29
N PHE A 69 -7.64 -24.75 -0.30
CA PHE A 69 -6.82 -23.61 0.10
C PHE A 69 -7.60 -22.29 0.04
N ARG A 70 -8.26 -22.00 -1.08
CA ARG A 70 -9.08 -20.77 -1.22
C ARG A 70 -10.21 -20.71 -0.20
N MET A 71 -10.82 -21.85 0.13
CA MET A 71 -11.85 -21.92 1.18
C MET A 71 -11.26 -21.60 2.57
N GLN A 72 -10.10 -22.13 2.91
CA GLN A 72 -9.40 -21.82 4.16
C GLN A 72 -9.05 -20.33 4.26
N ILE A 73 -8.55 -19.71 3.19
CA ILE A 73 -8.27 -18.27 3.15
C ILE A 73 -9.55 -17.45 3.37
N LYS A 74 -10.67 -17.87 2.79
CA LYS A 74 -11.97 -17.23 3.00
C LYS A 74 -12.46 -17.37 4.44
N GLU A 75 -12.31 -18.53 5.06
CA GLU A 75 -12.64 -18.76 6.48
C GLU A 75 -11.77 -17.93 7.43
N LEU A 76 -10.49 -17.80 7.11
CA LEU A 76 -9.56 -16.94 7.84
C LEU A 76 -9.99 -15.47 7.75
N ALA A 77 -10.33 -14.99 6.55
CA ALA A 77 -10.85 -13.64 6.35
C ALA A 77 -12.16 -13.41 7.16
N PHE A 78 -13.04 -14.40 7.21
CA PHE A 78 -14.27 -14.33 8.00
C PHE A 78 -13.98 -14.23 9.50
N THR A 79 -13.09 -15.07 10.02
CA THR A 79 -12.69 -15.07 11.43
C THR A 79 -12.07 -13.73 11.82
N SER A 80 -11.12 -13.24 11.01
CA SER A 80 -10.50 -11.94 11.19
C SER A 80 -11.53 -10.79 11.18
N LEU A 81 -12.52 -10.85 10.29
CA LEU A 81 -13.61 -9.88 10.26
C LEU A 81 -14.45 -9.90 11.54
N GLN A 82 -14.76 -11.07 12.10
CA GLN A 82 -15.51 -11.14 13.37
C GLN A 82 -14.73 -10.50 14.52
N LEU A 83 -13.43 -10.77 14.61
CA LEU A 83 -12.56 -10.14 15.60
C LEU A 83 -12.52 -8.61 15.43
N LEU A 84 -12.42 -8.13 14.19
CA LEU A 84 -12.43 -6.69 13.90
C LEU A 84 -13.78 -6.05 14.26
N LYS A 85 -14.90 -6.71 13.96
CA LYS A 85 -16.24 -6.26 14.36
C LYS A 85 -16.33 -6.15 15.88
N ALA A 86 -15.86 -7.16 16.62
CA ALA A 86 -15.87 -7.12 18.08
C ALA A 86 -15.09 -5.92 18.65
N ALA A 87 -14.05 -5.45 17.96
CA ALA A 87 -13.21 -4.35 18.43
C ALA A 87 -13.74 -2.96 18.06
N ILE A 88 -14.21 -2.74 16.83
CA ILE A 88 -14.45 -1.38 16.29
C ILE A 88 -15.77 -1.20 15.55
N PHE A 89 -16.73 -2.12 15.69
CA PHE A 89 -17.99 -2.04 14.97
C PHE A 89 -18.73 -0.72 15.22
N ASP A 90 -19.21 -0.13 14.14
CA ASP A 90 -20.05 1.05 14.13
C ASP A 90 -21.26 0.76 13.26
N LYS A 91 -22.46 0.88 13.84
CA LYS A 91 -23.74 0.58 13.17
C LYS A 91 -23.94 1.44 11.93
N GLU A 92 -23.51 2.70 11.96
CA GLU A 92 -23.61 3.59 10.80
C GLU A 92 -22.66 3.14 9.68
N CYS A 93 -21.53 2.55 10.03
CA CYS A 93 -20.57 2.03 9.06
C CYS A 93 -20.71 0.53 8.81
N GLU A 94 -21.85 -0.09 9.15
CA GLU A 94 -22.11 -1.53 8.98
C GLU A 94 -21.74 -2.07 7.59
N PRO A 95 -22.02 -1.38 6.47
CA PRO A 95 -21.65 -1.87 5.14
C PRO A 95 -20.15 -2.21 4.99
N LEU A 96 -19.27 -1.50 5.70
CA LEU A 96 -17.82 -1.75 5.66
C LEU A 96 -17.42 -3.12 6.25
N PHE A 97 -18.29 -3.73 7.05
CA PHE A 97 -18.05 -4.99 7.76
C PHE A 97 -18.72 -6.20 7.08
N SER A 98 -18.98 -6.11 5.77
CA SER A 98 -19.32 -7.29 4.97
C SER A 98 -18.06 -8.09 4.62
N LEU A 99 -18.19 -9.42 4.52
CA LEU A 99 -17.07 -10.30 4.14
C LEU A 99 -16.53 -9.93 2.75
N ASP A 100 -17.40 -9.54 1.83
CA ASP A 100 -17.01 -9.12 0.49
C ASP A 100 -16.16 -7.84 0.51
N ILE A 101 -16.58 -6.79 1.22
CA ILE A 101 -15.79 -5.55 1.31
C ILE A 101 -14.48 -5.81 2.06
N TYR A 102 -14.52 -6.56 3.16
CA TYR A 102 -13.32 -6.88 3.93
C TYR A 102 -12.31 -7.70 3.10
N GLY A 103 -12.78 -8.72 2.39
CA GLY A 103 -11.97 -9.51 1.48
C GLY A 103 -11.38 -8.69 0.34
N GLN A 104 -12.12 -7.71 -0.19
CA GLN A 104 -11.61 -6.77 -1.20
C GLN A 104 -10.57 -5.80 -0.63
N ILE A 105 -10.68 -5.39 0.62
CA ILE A 105 -9.65 -4.56 1.28
C ILE A 105 -8.35 -5.34 1.40
N ILE A 106 -8.41 -6.59 1.90
CA ILE A 106 -7.20 -7.41 2.04
C ILE A 106 -6.60 -7.70 0.67
N GLY A 107 -7.42 -8.13 -0.29
CA GLY A 107 -6.97 -8.37 -1.66
C GLY A 107 -6.46 -7.10 -2.35
N MET A 108 -6.94 -5.91 -1.97
CA MET A 108 -6.34 -4.66 -2.43
C MET A 108 -4.92 -4.48 -1.88
N PHE A 109 -4.63 -4.83 -0.63
CA PHE A 109 -3.24 -4.80 -0.18
C PHE A 109 -2.40 -5.83 -0.92
N GLU A 110 -2.87 -7.07 -1.05
CA GLU A 110 -2.20 -8.13 -1.81
C GLU A 110 -1.81 -7.68 -3.22
N LEU A 111 -2.75 -7.10 -3.96
CA LEU A 111 -2.58 -6.74 -5.36
C LEU A 111 -1.84 -5.43 -5.60
N ASN A 112 -1.75 -4.57 -4.58
CA ASN A 112 -1.14 -3.25 -4.70
C ASN A 112 0.12 -3.11 -3.85
N ASN A 113 0.65 -4.23 -3.36
CA ASN A 113 1.91 -4.26 -2.64
C ASN A 113 3.06 -4.34 -3.64
N LEU A 114 3.98 -3.38 -3.56
CA LEU A 114 5.26 -3.44 -4.26
C LEU A 114 6.37 -3.66 -3.24
N ASP A 115 7.19 -4.65 -3.51
CA ASP A 115 8.44 -4.84 -2.78
C ASP A 115 9.41 -3.73 -3.17
N LEU A 116 9.93 -3.06 -2.16
CA LEU A 116 10.90 -1.98 -2.29
C LEU A 116 12.19 -2.40 -1.61
N VAL A 117 13.23 -2.45 -2.41
CA VAL A 117 14.59 -2.58 -1.92
C VAL A 117 15.26 -1.22 -2.05
N VAL A 118 15.64 -0.62 -0.93
CA VAL A 118 16.45 0.60 -0.92
C VAL A 118 17.83 0.31 -0.38
N ALA A 119 18.84 1.00 -0.91
CA ALA A 119 20.20 0.90 -0.39
C ALA A 119 20.23 1.20 1.11
N SER A 120 21.22 0.62 1.80
CA SER A 120 21.42 0.88 3.22
C SER A 120 21.62 2.38 3.45
N PRO A 121 20.83 3.01 4.33
CA PRO A 121 21.04 4.41 4.68
C PRO A 121 22.35 4.64 5.45
N VAL A 122 22.99 3.56 5.90
CA VAL A 122 24.21 3.58 6.72
C VAL A 122 25.47 3.33 5.88
N GLU A 123 25.35 2.61 4.76
CA GLU A 123 26.48 2.32 3.87
C GLU A 123 27.11 3.60 3.31
N ASP A 124 26.29 4.52 2.80
CA ASP A 124 26.74 5.82 2.26
C ASP A 124 27.54 6.63 3.28
N TYR A 125 27.23 6.51 4.58
CA TYR A 125 27.93 7.22 5.64
C TYR A 125 29.37 6.70 5.82
N PHE A 126 29.55 5.37 5.80
CA PHE A 126 30.88 4.78 5.94
C PHE A 126 31.72 4.94 4.68
N LEU A 127 31.10 4.86 3.50
CA LEU A 127 31.75 5.19 2.23
C LEU A 127 32.25 6.63 2.21
N TYR A 128 31.42 7.58 2.66
CA TYR A 128 31.82 8.99 2.78
C TYR A 128 33.04 9.17 3.70
N ILE A 129 33.05 8.51 4.86
CA ILE A 129 34.20 8.57 5.78
C ILE A 129 35.47 8.00 5.14
N ASP A 130 35.34 6.95 4.34
CA ASP A 130 36.48 6.35 3.66
C ASP A 130 37.05 7.22 2.54
N ASP A 131 36.22 8.06 1.92
CA ASP A 131 36.63 9.00 0.86
C ASP A 131 37.26 10.30 1.41
N LEU A 132 37.19 10.56 2.72
CA LEU A 132 37.78 11.75 3.33
C LEU A 132 39.32 11.77 3.20
N PRO A 133 39.94 12.94 3.02
CA PRO A 133 41.39 13.07 3.05
C PRO A 133 41.94 12.92 4.49
N SER A 134 43.21 12.55 4.60
CA SER A 134 43.93 12.65 5.87
C SER A 134 44.24 14.12 6.20
N PRO A 135 44.04 14.59 7.45
CA PRO A 135 43.83 13.80 8.67
C PRO A 135 42.37 13.54 9.06
N GLU A 136 41.40 14.16 8.39
CA GLU A 136 39.96 14.13 8.75
C GLU A 136 39.40 12.71 8.80
N LYS A 137 39.82 11.84 7.86
CA LYS A 137 39.48 10.42 7.85
C LYS A 137 39.85 9.71 9.17
N GLU A 138 41.03 9.96 9.70
CA GLU A 138 41.51 9.29 10.92
C GLU A 138 40.74 9.75 12.16
N GLU A 139 40.34 11.02 12.21
CA GLU A 139 39.51 11.54 13.29
C GLU A 139 38.08 10.98 13.22
N ALA A 140 37.50 10.94 12.02
CA ALA A 140 36.18 10.36 11.79
C ALA A 140 36.15 8.85 12.11
N LYS A 141 37.19 8.10 11.74
CA LYS A 141 37.31 6.67 12.06
C LYS A 141 37.37 6.38 13.55
N LYS A 142 38.03 7.21 14.36
CA LYS A 142 38.05 7.03 15.83
C LYS A 142 36.66 6.98 16.44
N VAL A 143 35.70 7.73 15.88
CA VAL A 143 34.32 7.77 16.36
C VAL A 143 33.46 6.70 15.69
N SER A 144 33.62 6.50 14.38
CA SER A 144 32.72 5.66 13.57
C SER A 144 33.08 4.17 13.56
N GLN A 145 34.37 3.81 13.72
CA GLN A 145 34.84 2.42 13.62
C GLN A 145 34.14 1.45 14.59
N PRO A 146 33.89 1.79 15.88
CA PRO A 146 33.18 0.88 16.77
C PRO A 146 31.76 0.53 16.29
N TYR A 147 31.10 1.45 15.57
CA TYR A 147 29.78 1.19 14.99
C TYR A 147 29.89 0.31 13.75
N LEU A 148 30.90 0.53 12.90
CA LEU A 148 31.16 -0.32 11.74
C LEU A 148 31.47 -1.75 12.18
N ASP A 149 32.35 -1.91 13.18
CA ASP A 149 32.74 -3.21 13.73
C ASP A 149 31.54 -3.93 14.35
N ALA A 150 30.63 -3.20 15.00
CA ALA A 150 29.41 -3.77 15.57
C ALA A 150 28.38 -4.19 14.50
N LEU A 151 28.30 -3.45 13.38
CA LEU A 151 27.41 -3.78 12.27
C LEU A 151 27.96 -4.91 11.40
N GLY A 152 29.28 -5.14 11.36
CA GLY A 152 29.88 -6.17 10.54
C GLY A 152 29.55 -5.98 9.06
N ASP A 153 29.01 -7.00 8.39
CA ASP A 153 28.54 -6.91 7.00
C ASP A 153 27.12 -6.33 6.89
N GLU A 154 26.39 -6.19 8.00
CA GLU A 154 24.99 -5.74 8.00
C GLU A 154 24.86 -4.26 7.63
N TYR A 155 25.92 -3.47 7.75
CA TYR A 155 25.90 -2.05 7.39
C TYR A 155 25.60 -1.81 5.90
N ALA A 156 25.88 -2.80 5.04
CA ALA A 156 25.66 -2.75 3.59
C ALA A 156 24.38 -3.48 3.15
N LEU A 157 23.60 -4.04 4.08
CA LEU A 157 22.34 -4.69 3.74
C LEU A 157 21.30 -3.66 3.33
N CYS A 158 20.73 -3.86 2.15
CA CYS A 158 19.59 -3.10 1.68
C CYS A 158 18.43 -3.19 2.69
N CYS A 159 17.69 -2.10 2.84
CA CYS A 159 16.43 -2.14 3.57
C CYS A 159 15.32 -2.63 2.64
N GLU A 160 14.69 -3.74 3.03
CA GLU A 160 13.48 -4.25 2.40
C GLU A 160 12.25 -3.57 3.02
N GLY A 161 11.28 -3.22 2.20
CA GLY A 161 10.06 -2.57 2.64
C GLY A 161 8.96 -2.75 1.63
N THR A 162 7.74 -2.48 2.07
CA THR A 162 6.55 -2.60 1.22
C THR A 162 5.96 -1.23 0.97
N ALA A 163 5.69 -0.88 -0.28
CA ALA A 163 4.95 0.33 -0.60
C ALA A 163 3.62 0.04 -1.28
N PHE A 164 2.65 0.89 -0.94
CA PHE A 164 1.30 0.85 -1.48
C PHE A 164 1.12 1.98 -2.50
N PHE A 165 1.14 1.63 -3.78
CA PHE A 165 0.91 2.60 -4.86
C PHE A 165 -0.38 2.28 -5.61
N PRO A 166 -1.49 3.01 -5.35
CA PRO A 166 -2.80 2.66 -5.87
C PRO A 166 -2.89 2.63 -7.40
N PHE A 167 -2.14 3.50 -8.08
CA PHE A 167 -2.14 3.61 -9.54
C PHE A 167 -1.01 2.85 -10.22
N GLN A 168 0.17 2.78 -9.61
CA GLN A 168 1.35 2.12 -10.20
C GLN A 168 1.18 0.60 -10.20
N SER A 169 0.57 0.04 -9.15
CA SER A 169 0.34 -1.40 -9.04
C SER A 169 -0.71 -1.94 -10.01
N CYS A 170 -1.48 -1.05 -10.66
CA CYS A 170 -2.39 -1.43 -11.75
C CYS A 170 -1.68 -1.62 -13.10
N MET A 171 -0.37 -1.36 -13.17
CA MET A 171 0.41 -1.47 -14.41
C MET A 171 1.03 -2.86 -14.51
N ASN A 172 0.76 -3.56 -15.62
CA ASN A 172 1.27 -4.92 -15.84
C ASN A 172 2.76 -4.90 -16.21
N HIS A 173 3.45 -6.04 -16.07
CA HIS A 173 4.71 -6.24 -16.78
C HIS A 173 4.48 -6.30 -18.31
N SER A 174 5.40 -5.75 -19.08
CA SER A 174 5.45 -5.91 -20.54
C SER A 174 6.90 -5.91 -21.00
N CYS A 175 7.24 -6.79 -21.94
CA CYS A 175 8.54 -6.80 -22.60
C CYS A 175 8.74 -5.57 -23.52
N HIS A 176 7.67 -4.83 -23.82
CA HIS A 176 7.69 -3.56 -24.54
C HIS A 176 6.92 -2.51 -23.72
N PRO A 177 7.52 -1.97 -22.64
CA PRO A 177 6.83 -1.04 -21.75
C PRO A 177 6.63 0.32 -22.43
N ASN A 178 5.49 0.96 -22.18
CA ASN A 178 5.23 2.34 -22.60
C ASN A 178 5.34 3.34 -21.43
N ALA A 179 5.82 2.90 -20.27
CA ALA A 179 6.07 3.70 -19.09
C ALA A 179 7.23 3.12 -18.28
N LYS A 180 7.96 3.95 -17.54
CA LYS A 180 9.08 3.55 -16.68
C LYS A 180 8.92 4.14 -15.28
N ALA A 181 9.20 3.34 -14.26
CA ALA A 181 9.33 3.83 -12.90
C ALA A 181 10.68 4.52 -12.71
N PHE A 182 10.69 5.64 -12.00
CA PHE A 182 11.92 6.35 -11.64
C PHE A 182 11.85 6.81 -10.18
N LYS A 183 13.02 6.85 -9.52
CA LYS A 183 13.19 7.53 -8.24
C LYS A 183 13.61 8.96 -8.52
N ARG A 184 12.95 9.94 -7.91
CA ARG A 184 13.36 11.34 -8.06
C ARG A 184 14.62 11.57 -7.24
N GLU A 185 15.64 12.17 -7.86
CA GLU A 185 16.81 12.68 -7.13
C GLU A 185 16.45 14.02 -6.49
N GLU A 186 15.67 14.01 -5.40
CA GLU A 186 15.57 15.17 -4.53
C GLU A 186 16.52 15.02 -3.35
N ARG A 187 17.41 16.01 -3.24
CA ARG A 187 18.43 16.14 -2.20
C ARG A 187 17.75 16.23 -0.83
N TRP A 188 17.77 15.12 -0.08
CA TRP A 188 17.75 15.02 1.39
C TRP A 188 16.43 14.80 2.16
N SER A 189 15.26 14.50 1.57
CA SER A 189 14.10 14.23 2.45
C SER A 189 12.95 13.37 1.92
N SER A 190 12.87 13.05 0.63
CA SER A 190 11.77 12.23 0.11
C SER A 190 12.25 11.11 -0.80
N ASN A 191 11.94 9.86 -0.41
CA ASN A 191 12.00 8.71 -1.32
C ASN A 191 10.75 8.73 -2.22
N ASP A 192 10.67 9.72 -3.11
CA ASP A 192 9.56 9.85 -4.04
C ASP A 192 9.82 9.02 -5.30
N SER A 193 8.94 8.05 -5.57
CA SER A 193 8.91 7.28 -6.81
C SER A 193 7.80 7.78 -7.75
N GLY A 194 8.15 7.98 -9.01
CA GLY A 194 7.24 8.40 -10.07
C GLY A 194 7.14 7.38 -11.19
N ILE A 195 6.13 7.52 -12.05
CA ILE A 195 6.04 6.82 -13.34
C ILE A 195 6.01 7.87 -14.45
N GLU A 196 6.94 7.73 -15.39
CA GLU A 196 7.01 8.53 -16.60
C GLU A 196 6.43 7.74 -17.78
N ALA A 197 5.54 8.38 -18.53
CA ALA A 197 4.95 7.81 -19.76
C ALA A 197 5.85 8.12 -20.96
N HIS A 198 6.17 7.13 -21.79
CA HIS A 198 6.94 7.32 -23.03
C HIS A 198 6.02 7.47 -24.26
N PHE A 199 4.84 8.10 -24.09
CA PHE A 199 3.90 8.36 -25.18
C PHE A 199 3.07 9.62 -24.91
N GLU A 200 2.65 10.32 -25.97
CA GLU A 200 1.60 11.33 -25.88
C GLU A 200 0.24 10.63 -25.65
N GLY A 201 -0.23 10.65 -24.39
CA GLY A 201 -1.46 9.98 -24.01
C GLY A 201 -2.71 10.63 -24.59
N ARG A 202 -3.51 9.84 -25.33
CA ARG A 202 -4.93 10.16 -25.59
C ARG A 202 -5.79 9.52 -24.49
N ARG A 203 -6.87 10.20 -24.11
CA ARG A 203 -7.87 9.66 -23.16
C ARG A 203 -8.29 8.25 -23.59
N GLY A 204 -8.16 7.27 -22.69
CA GLY A 204 -8.55 5.87 -22.93
C GLY A 204 -7.42 4.90 -23.31
N HIS A 205 -6.17 5.36 -23.46
CA HIS A 205 -5.04 4.45 -23.62
C HIS A 205 -4.65 3.75 -22.31
N HIS A 206 -4.43 2.44 -22.37
CA HIS A 206 -3.88 1.69 -21.25
C HIS A 206 -2.41 2.01 -21.04
N PHE A 207 -2.04 2.26 -19.78
CA PHE A 207 -0.66 2.16 -19.33
C PHE A 207 -0.28 0.68 -19.35
N ILE A 208 0.72 0.36 -20.17
CA ILE A 208 1.28 -0.96 -20.47
C ILE A 208 0.27 -1.89 -21.19
N HIS A 209 0.56 -2.17 -22.47
CA HIS A 209 -0.33 -2.88 -23.39
C HIS A 209 -0.57 -4.35 -22.95
N ARG A 210 -1.83 -4.79 -22.93
CA ARG A 210 -2.16 -6.23 -23.01
C ARG A 210 -1.83 -6.72 -24.42
N GLY A 211 -0.64 -7.25 -24.64
CA GLY A 211 -0.47 -8.26 -25.69
C GLY A 211 -1.33 -9.45 -25.27
N GLY A 212 -2.30 -9.84 -26.09
CA GLY A 212 -3.22 -10.92 -25.76
C GLY A 212 -2.45 -12.21 -25.49
N PHE A 213 -2.40 -12.64 -24.23
CA PHE A 213 -2.12 -14.03 -23.91
C PHE A 213 -3.40 -14.81 -24.16
N THR A 214 -3.37 -15.61 -25.22
CA THR A 214 -4.27 -16.74 -25.40
C THR A 214 -3.69 -17.88 -24.59
N LEU A 215 -4.39 -18.26 -23.51
CA LEU A 215 -4.49 -19.62 -22.99
C LEU A 215 -5.94 -19.78 -22.49
#